data_AF-A0A974VQG6-F1
#
_entry.id   AF-A0A974VQG6-F1
#
_cell.length_a   1.000
_cell.length_b   1.000
_cell.length_c   1.000
_cell.angle_alpha   90.00
_cell.angle_beta   90.00
_cell.angle_gamma   90.00
#
_symmetry.space_group_name_H-M   'P 1'
#
loop_
_entity.id
_entity.type
_entity.pdbx_description
1 polymer ?
#
loop_
_entity_poly.entity_id
_entity_poly.type
_entity_poly.pdbx_seq_one_letter_code
_entity_poly.pdbx_strand_id
1 'polypeptide(L)'
;MCTFDGRLLTIADPLPGARHDAHAFRAHRLDEFLDSSTLADKGYVGLGLATLTRCKPGQKLSREQKRNNRVFNRLRLVVERVIA
;
A
#
# COMPACT_ATOMS: atom_id res chain seq x y z
N MET A 1 4.09 -7.63 -4.95
CA MET A 1 4.93 -6.42 -5.03
C MET A 1 5.42 -6.24 -6.44
N CYS A 2 5.46 -5.01 -6.95
CA CYS A 2 5.96 -4.70 -8.29
C CYS A 2 6.71 -3.37 -8.27
N THR A 3 7.48 -3.11 -9.32
CA THR A 3 8.06 -1.80 -9.57
C THR A 3 7.00 -0.78 -10.00
N PHE A 4 7.34 0.51 -10.04
CA PHE A 4 6.39 1.57 -10.42
C PHE A 4 5.96 1.54 -11.89
N ASP A 5 6.74 0.90 -12.77
CA ASP A 5 6.41 0.63 -14.17
C ASP A 5 5.64 -0.69 -14.36
N GLY A 6 5.37 -1.44 -13.28
CA GLY A 6 4.51 -2.62 -13.32
C GLY A 6 5.24 -3.94 -13.58
N ARG A 7 6.55 -4.02 -13.34
CA ARG A 7 7.24 -5.31 -13.34
C ARG A 7 6.97 -6.04 -12.04
N LEU A 8 6.35 -7.22 -12.10
CA LEU A 8 6.14 -8.08 -10.95
C LEU A 8 7.49 -8.48 -10.33
N LEU A 9 7.63 -8.30 -9.01
CA LEU A 9 8.83 -8.69 -8.25
C LEU A 9 8.58 -9.95 -7.44
N THR A 10 7.47 -10.01 -6.71
CA THR A 10 7.13 -11.16 -5.86
C THR A 10 5.65 -11.18 -5.52
N ILE A 11 5.11 -12.37 -5.27
CA ILE A 11 3.79 -12.62 -4.68
C ILE A 11 4.05 -13.46 -3.43
N ALA A 12 3.54 -13.00 -2.28
CA ALA A 12 3.63 -13.76 -1.04
C ALA A 12 2.47 -14.76 -0.96
N ASP A 13 2.73 -15.93 -0.38
CA ASP A 13 1.68 -16.92 -0.16
C ASP A 13 0.61 -16.40 0.81
N PRO A 14 -0.67 -16.72 0.56
CA PRO A 14 -1.74 -16.36 1.46
C PRO A 14 -1.58 -17.09 2.80
N LEU A 15 -1.87 -16.39 3.89
CA LEU A 15 -1.87 -17.02 5.21
C LEU A 15 -3.21 -17.71 5.48
N PRO A 16 -3.21 -18.83 6.24
CA PRO A 16 -4.43 -19.50 6.62
C PRO A 16 -5.32 -18.63 7.51
N GLY A 17 -6.63 -18.73 7.28
CA GLY A 17 -7.67 -17.95 7.95
C GLY A 17 -7.89 -16.58 7.32
N ALA A 18 -9.09 -16.01 7.54
CA ALA A 18 -9.45 -14.67 7.06
C ALA A 18 -8.72 -13.58 7.87
N ARG A 19 -7.42 -13.42 7.61
CA ARG A 19 -6.54 -12.47 8.30
C ARG A 19 -6.46 -11.15 7.55
N HIS A 20 -6.23 -10.07 8.29
CA HIS A 20 -5.93 -8.77 7.70
C HIS A 20 -4.54 -8.76 7.06
N ASP A 21 -4.40 -8.02 5.97
CA ASP A 21 -3.11 -7.78 5.30
C ASP A 21 -2.00 -7.32 6.24
N ALA A 22 -2.31 -6.46 7.21
CA ALA A 22 -1.36 -6.01 8.22
C ALA A 22 -0.78 -7.15 9.06
N HIS A 23 -1.57 -8.20 9.30
CA HIS A 23 -1.09 -9.41 9.95
C HIS A 23 -0.14 -10.18 9.02
N ALA A 24 -0.52 -10.35 7.75
CA ALA A 24 0.34 -11.03 6.77
C ALA A 24 1.69 -10.33 6.59
N PHE A 25 1.68 -8.99 6.57
CA PHE A 25 2.89 -8.18 6.53
C PHE A 25 3.89 -8.53 7.64
N ARG A 26 3.42 -8.61 8.89
CA ARG A 26 4.26 -8.92 10.05
C ARG A 26 4.67 -10.39 10.09
N ALA A 27 3.76 -11.29 9.76
CA ALA A 27 4.05 -12.73 9.74
C ALA A 27 5.12 -13.08 8.70
N HIS A 28 5.11 -12.41 7.55
CA HIS A 28 6.15 -12.52 6.52
C HIS A 28 7.40 -11.66 6.79
N ARG A 29 7.49 -11.00 7.95
CA ARG A 29 8.62 -10.13 8.38
C ARG A 29 9.00 -9.06 7.34
N LEU A 30 8.00 -8.53 6.65
CA LEU A 30 8.22 -7.56 5.57
C LEU A 30 8.72 -6.20 6.09
N ASP A 31 8.57 -5.92 7.37
CA ASP A 31 9.14 -4.74 8.05
C ASP A 31 10.68 -4.72 8.09
N GLU A 32 11.33 -5.85 7.82
CA GLU A 32 12.81 -5.91 7.70
C GLU A 32 13.30 -5.39 6.34
N PHE A 33 12.42 -5.33 5.35
CA PHE A 33 12.76 -4.99 3.97
C PHE A 33 12.05 -3.75 3.46
N LEU A 34 10.94 -3.36 4.10
CA LEU A 34 10.03 -2.32 3.62
C LEU A 34 9.85 -1.24 4.66
N ASP A 35 9.93 -0.01 4.17
CA ASP A 35 9.86 1.19 4.98
C ASP A 35 8.97 2.25 4.32
N SER A 36 9.11 3.50 4.78
CA SER A 36 8.36 4.65 4.28
C SER A 36 8.54 4.96 2.80
N SER A 37 9.53 4.37 2.12
CA SER A 37 9.70 4.48 0.67
C SER A 37 8.77 3.56 -0.13
N THR A 38 8.15 2.57 0.53
CA THR A 38 7.28 1.59 -0.11
C THR A 38 5.83 2.07 -0.12
N LEU A 39 5.23 2.13 -1.32
CA LEU A 39 3.81 2.44 -1.48
C LEU A 39 2.95 1.20 -1.13
N ALA A 40 2.02 1.38 -0.20
CA ALA A 40 1.10 0.32 0.23
C ALA A 40 -0.36 0.78 0.22
N ASP A 41 -1.29 -0.19 0.17
CA ASP A 41 -2.71 0.09 0.28
C ASP A 41 -3.09 0.51 1.72
N LYS A 42 -4.30 1.05 1.88
CA LYS A 42 -4.93 1.50 3.12
C LYS A 42 -4.98 0.42 4.20
N GLY A 43 -4.96 -0.87 3.84
CA GLY A 43 -4.88 -1.99 4.78
C GLY A 43 -3.59 -2.03 5.59
N TYR A 44 -2.54 -1.34 5.12
CA TYR A 44 -1.21 -1.30 5.73
C TYR A 44 -0.92 0.01 6.49
N VAL A 45 -1.95 0.85 6.73
CA VAL A 45 -1.80 2.10 7.49
C VAL A 45 -1.30 1.79 8.91
N GLY A 46 -0.32 2.55 9.38
CA GLY A 46 0.29 2.36 10.71
C GLY A 46 1.49 1.40 10.74
N LEU A 47 1.89 0.86 9.58
CA LEU A 47 3.04 -0.04 9.46
C LEU A 47 4.34 0.64 9.00
N GLY A 48 4.38 1.98 9.03
CA GLY A 48 5.56 2.74 8.60
C GLY A 48 5.73 2.87 7.08
N LEU A 49 4.76 2.39 6.29
CA LEU A 49 4.77 2.46 4.82
C LEU A 49 4.12 3.74 4.29
N ALA A 50 4.49 4.15 3.07
CA ALA A 50 3.79 5.22 2.38
C ALA A 50 2.37 4.77 1.99
N THR A 51 1.36 5.42 2.56
CA THR A 51 -0.05 5.12 2.30
C THR A 51 -0.79 6.38 1.88
N LEU A 52 -1.93 6.22 1.21
CA LEU A 52 -2.78 7.35 0.87
C LEU A 52 -3.27 8.06 2.13
N THR A 53 -3.24 9.40 2.08
CA THR A 53 -3.79 10.20 3.17
C THR A 53 -5.29 10.00 3.26
N ARG A 54 -5.76 9.53 4.41
CA ARG A 54 -7.20 9.41 4.71
C ARG A 54 -7.77 10.77 5.10
N CYS A 55 -8.99 11.02 4.64
CA CYS A 55 -9.79 12.14 5.11
C CYS A 55 -10.23 11.82 6.55
N LYS A 56 -9.86 12.65 7.53
CA LYS A 56 -10.37 12.50 8.91
C LYS A 56 -11.84 12.94 8.96
N PRO A 57 -12.67 12.35 9.83
CA PRO A 57 -14.05 12.81 10.04
C PRO A 57 -14.11 14.32 10.28
N GLY A 58 -15.00 15.03 9.59
CA GLY A 58 -15.17 16.48 9.72
C GLY A 58 -14.08 17.34 9.06
N GLN A 59 -13.03 16.75 8.47
CA GLN A 59 -11.96 17.50 7.81
C GLN A 59 -11.94 17.22 6.30
N LYS A 60 -11.56 18.22 5.50
CA LYS A 60 -11.31 18.06 4.06
C LYS A 60 -9.81 17.88 3.81
N LEU A 61 -9.46 17.02 2.86
CA LEU A 61 -8.08 16.93 2.38
C LEU A 61 -7.62 18.28 1.80
N SER A 62 -6.39 18.66 2.13
CA SER A 62 -5.72 19.81 1.54
C SER A 62 -5.52 19.59 0.03
N ARG A 63 -5.28 20.68 -0.71
CA ARG A 63 -4.99 20.61 -2.16
C ARG A 63 -3.77 19.71 -2.44
N GLU A 64 -2.77 19.78 -1.57
CA GLU A 64 -1.55 18.99 -1.66
C GLU A 64 -1.81 17.51 -1.37
N GLN A 65 -2.55 17.18 -0.30
CA GLN A 65 -2.94 15.79 -0.02
C GLN A 65 -3.74 15.18 -1.17
N LYS A 66 -4.63 15.95 -1.80
CA LYS A 66 -5.34 15.52 -3.02
C LYS A 66 -4.39 15.30 -4.20
N ARG A 67 -3.40 16.17 -4.41
CA ARG A 67 -2.39 16.01 -5.46
C ARG A 67 -1.58 14.73 -5.25
N ASN A 68 -1.11 14.47 -4.04
CA ASN A 68 -0.32 13.29 -3.71
C ASN A 68 -1.17 12.02 -3.84
N ASN A 69 -2.40 12.02 -3.33
CA ASN A 69 -3.32 10.88 -3.50
C ASN A 69 -3.63 10.58 -4.97
N ARG A 70 -3.66 11.58 -5.87
CA ARG A 70 -3.81 11.33 -7.33
C ARG A 70 -2.61 10.60 -7.93
N VAL A 71 -1.39 10.87 -7.44
CA VAL A 71 -0.19 10.15 -7.88
C VAL A 71 -0.25 8.71 -7.37
N PHE A 72 -0.53 8.53 -6.08
CA PHE A 72 -0.66 7.20 -5.48
C PHE A 72 -1.77 6.35 -6.13
N ASN A 73 -2.92 6.95 -6.47
CA ASN A 73 -3.98 6.23 -7.20
C ASN A 73 -3.54 5.77 -8.59
N ARG A 74 -2.70 6.53 -9.30
CA ARG A 74 -2.15 6.09 -10.60
C ARG A 74 -1.21 4.90 -10.43
N LEU A 75 -0.36 4.92 -9.41
CA LEU A 75 0.54 3.80 -9.12
C LEU A 75 -0.22 2.55 -8.68
N ARG A 76 -1.32 2.71 -7.92
CA ARG A 76 -2.22 1.60 -7.58
C ARG A 76 -2.80 0.91 -8.81
N LEU A 77 -3.21 1.69 -9.81
CA LEU A 77 -3.73 1.13 -11.06
C LEU A 77 -2.71 0.24 -11.77
N VAL A 78 -1.42 0.59 -11.69
CA VAL A 78 -0.34 -0.26 -12.22
C VAL A 78 -0.29 -1.58 -11.45
N VAL A 79 -0.31 -1.55 -10.12
CA VAL A 79 -0.31 -2.77 -9.29
C VAL A 79 -1.53 -3.65 -9.60
N GLU A 80 -2.73 -3.06 -9.68
CA GLU A 80 -3.98 -3.78 -9.98
C GLU A 80 -3.90 -4.49 -11.34
N ARG A 81 -3.30 -3.86 -12.36
CA ARG A 81 -3.08 -4.49 -13.68
C ARG A 81 -2.06 -5.63 -13.67
N VAL A 82 -1.13 -5.63 -12.72
CA VAL A 82 -0.09 -6.66 -12.61
C VAL A 82 -0.63 -7.92 -11.94
N ILE A 83 -1.64 -7.80 -11.08
CA ILE A 83 -2.20 -8.91 -10.29
C ILE A 83 -3.60 -9.36 -10.75
N ALA A 84 -4.21 -8.65 -11.69
CA ALA A 84 -5.47 -9.03 -12.34
C ALA A 84 -5.24 -10.18 -13.32
#